data_AF-A0A6P1W612-F1
#
_entry.id   AF-A0A6P1W612-F1
#
_cell.length_a   1.000
_cell.length_b   1.000
_cell.length_c   1.000
_cell.angle_alpha   90.00
_cell.angle_beta   90.00
_cell.angle_gamma   90.00
#
_symmetry.space_group_name_H-M   'P 1'
#
loop_
_entity.id
_entity.type
_entity.pdbx_description
1 polymer ?
#
loop_
_entity_poly.entity_id
_entity_poly.type
_entity_poly.pdbx_seq_one_letter_code
_entity_poly.pdbx_strand_id
1 'polypeptide(L)'
;MAKEYPSRHQLCSQGSFYIKFQIAYDGNIQNISATKGADSLVINLFKSSIKATEKYWKVTKPNQSEVLLLPIQYNYMAGCRNDNSVMQLQQTFVFDDGTPLSFLSCSVLSPLIQVVNKGQEELK
;
A
#
# COMPACT_ATOMS: atom_id res chain seq x y z
N MET A 1 34.63 8.77 21.35
CA MET A 1 33.82 7.63 20.87
C MET A 1 32.37 8.07 20.85
N ALA A 2 31.84 8.42 19.68
CA ALA A 2 30.44 8.79 19.54
C ALA A 2 29.60 7.51 19.64
N LYS A 3 28.59 7.51 20.52
CA LYS A 3 27.60 6.44 20.60
C LYS A 3 26.78 6.49 19.31
N GLU A 4 26.97 5.52 18.41
CA GLU A 4 26.06 5.26 17.30
C GLU A 4 24.73 4.79 17.89
N TYR A 5 23.79 5.72 18.05
CA TYR A 5 22.40 5.37 18.23
C TYR A 5 21.92 4.66 16.96
N PRO A 6 21.12 3.57 17.05
CA PRO A 6 20.56 2.95 15.87
C PRO A 6 19.82 4.03 15.07
N SER A 7 20.25 4.23 13.83
CA SER A 7 19.65 5.19 12.93
C SER A 7 18.15 4.93 12.90
N ARG A 8 17.34 5.96 13.22
CA ARG A 8 15.90 5.93 12.99
C ARG A 8 15.69 5.35 11.59
N HIS A 9 14.88 4.31 11.46
CA HIS A 9 14.71 3.60 10.20
C HIS A 9 14.35 4.63 9.11
N GLN A 10 15.31 4.95 8.25
CA GLN A 10 15.14 5.91 7.17
C GLN A 10 14.42 5.16 6.04
N LEU A 11 13.18 5.53 5.77
CA LEU A 11 12.44 5.04 4.61
C LEU A 11 12.35 6.19 3.61
N CYS A 12 13.17 6.11 2.56
CA CYS A 12 13.26 7.08 1.47
C CYS A 12 12.70 6.44 0.21
N SER A 13 11.39 6.25 0.20
CA SER A 13 10.72 5.46 -0.83
C SER A 13 9.52 6.21 -1.34
N GLN A 14 9.46 6.32 -2.67
CA GLN A 14 8.32 6.88 -3.36
C GLN A 14 7.97 6.01 -4.55
N GLY A 15 6.68 5.84 -4.81
CA GLY A 15 6.22 4.99 -5.89
C GLY A 15 4.71 4.87 -5.94
N SER A 16 4.27 4.04 -6.88
CA SER A 16 2.87 3.68 -7.02
C SER A 16 2.73 2.20 -7.30
N PHE A 17 1.66 1.61 -6.80
CA PHE A 17 1.36 0.21 -6.98
C PHE A 17 -0.14 -0.04 -6.79
N TYR A 18 -0.60 -1.23 -7.15
CA TYR A 18 -1.98 -1.63 -6.90
C TYR A 18 -2.00 -2.72 -5.84
N ILE A 19 -3.00 -2.67 -4.96
CA ILE A 19 -3.38 -3.80 -4.12
C ILE A 19 -4.75 -4.28 -4.57
N LYS A 20 -4.87 -5.59 -4.83
CA LYS A 20 -6.16 -6.25 -4.96
C LYS A 20 -6.48 -7.01 -3.68
N PHE A 21 -7.75 -7.10 -3.35
CA PHE A 21 -8.25 -7.92 -2.26
C PHE A 21 -9.71 -8.29 -2.52
N GLN A 22 -10.17 -9.36 -1.88
CA GLN A 22 -11.54 -9.84 -2.00
C GLN A 22 -12.26 -9.65 -0.67
N ILE A 23 -13.45 -9.08 -0.70
CA ILE A 23 -14.37 -9.05 0.44
C ILE A 23 -15.33 -10.22 0.26
N ALA A 24 -15.27 -11.19 1.18
CA ALA A 24 -16.21 -12.29 1.25
C ALA A 24 -17.58 -11.81 1.75
N TYR A 25 -18.62 -12.62 1.55
CA TYR A 25 -20.01 -12.26 1.88
C TYR A 25 -20.23 -11.94 3.36
N ASP A 26 -19.40 -12.48 4.24
CA ASP A 26 -19.40 -12.26 5.69
C ASP A 26 -18.62 -11.00 6.11
N GLY A 27 -18.08 -10.24 5.15
CA GLY A 27 -17.24 -9.07 5.37
C GLY A 27 -15.76 -9.40 5.53
N ASN A 28 -15.37 -10.68 5.55
CA ASN A 28 -13.98 -11.07 5.72
C ASN A 28 -13.13 -10.72 4.50
N ILE A 29 -11.92 -10.20 4.71
CA ILE A 29 -11.00 -9.86 3.63
C ILE A 29 -10.06 -11.03 3.35
N GLN A 30 -9.99 -11.42 2.08
CA GLN A 30 -9.22 -12.54 1.56
C GLN A 30 -8.39 -12.12 0.35
N ASN A 31 -7.44 -12.98 -0.06
CA ASN A 31 -6.68 -12.84 -1.31
C ASN A 31 -6.01 -11.47 -1.53
N ILE A 32 -5.41 -10.91 -0.46
CA ILE A 32 -4.72 -9.61 -0.52
C ILE A 32 -3.38 -9.76 -1.24
N SER A 33 -3.24 -9.09 -2.39
CA SER A 33 -2.07 -9.20 -3.25
C SER A 33 -1.68 -7.84 -3.81
N ALA A 34 -0.38 -7.58 -3.97
CA ALA A 34 0.14 -6.32 -4.49
C ALA A 34 0.86 -6.55 -5.84
N THR A 35 0.91 -5.53 -6.69
CA THR A 35 1.76 -5.56 -7.89
C THR A 35 3.23 -5.68 -7.53
N LYS A 36 3.97 -6.51 -8.26
CA LYS A 36 5.42 -6.67 -8.08
C LYS A 36 6.15 -5.33 -8.31
N GLY A 37 7.26 -5.11 -7.60
CA GLY A 37 8.13 -3.95 -7.80
C GLY A 37 8.01 -2.82 -6.77
N ALA A 38 7.00 -2.83 -5.88
CA ALA A 38 6.96 -1.91 -4.75
C ALA A 38 7.76 -2.43 -3.54
N ASP A 39 8.18 -1.52 -2.67
CA ASP A 39 8.93 -1.84 -1.46
C ASP A 39 8.15 -2.80 -0.54
N SER A 40 8.79 -3.89 -0.12
CA SER A 40 8.14 -4.96 0.66
C SER A 40 7.61 -4.50 2.02
N LEU A 41 8.27 -3.54 2.69
CA LEU A 41 7.80 -2.99 3.96
C LEU A 41 6.54 -2.15 3.74
N VAL A 42 6.53 -1.34 2.68
CA VAL A 42 5.37 -0.53 2.29
C VAL A 42 4.19 -1.43 1.94
N ILE A 43 4.41 -2.45 1.11
CA ILE A 43 3.38 -3.44 0.75
C ILE A 43 2.79 -4.08 2.02
N ASN A 44 3.64 -4.59 2.92
CA ASN A 44 3.18 -5.29 4.12
C ASN A 44 2.37 -4.39 5.06
N LEU A 45 2.74 -3.10 5.16
CA LEU A 45 1.99 -2.12 5.93
C LEU A 45 0.58 -1.93 5.35
N PHE A 46 0.46 -1.72 4.03
CA PHE A 46 -0.85 -1.56 3.42
C PHE A 46 -1.70 -2.84 3.45
N LYS A 47 -1.10 -4.03 3.25
CA LYS A 47 -1.81 -5.32 3.41
C LYS A 47 -2.38 -5.47 4.81
N SER A 48 -1.59 -5.13 5.84
CA SER A 48 -2.00 -5.19 7.24
C SER A 48 -3.11 -4.18 7.54
N SER A 49 -3.00 -2.95 7.03
CA SER A 49 -4.04 -1.93 7.16
C SER A 49 -5.35 -2.34 6.51
N ILE A 50 -5.30 -2.90 5.30
CA ILE A 50 -6.50 -3.45 4.64
C ILE A 50 -7.10 -4.54 5.52
N LYS A 51 -6.32 -5.52 5.99
CA LYS A 51 -6.82 -6.59 6.86
C LYS A 51 -7.45 -6.05 8.16
N ALA A 52 -6.91 -4.97 8.74
CA ALA A 52 -7.48 -4.33 9.92
C ALA A 52 -8.87 -3.71 9.68
N THR A 53 -9.23 -3.43 8.42
CA THR A 53 -10.54 -2.86 8.07
C THR A 53 -11.66 -3.88 7.96
N GLU A 54 -11.39 -5.19 8.12
CA GLU A 54 -12.33 -6.30 7.94
C GLU A 54 -13.71 -6.08 8.59
N LYS A 55 -13.74 -5.57 9.82
CA LYS A 55 -14.98 -5.34 10.59
C LYS A 55 -15.86 -4.20 10.05
N TYR A 56 -15.34 -3.37 9.14
CA TYR A 56 -16.04 -2.21 8.62
C TYR A 56 -16.67 -2.45 7.25
N TRP A 57 -16.30 -3.54 6.57
CA TRP A 57 -16.86 -3.87 5.28
C TRP A 57 -18.21 -4.55 5.42
N LYS A 58 -19.17 -4.09 4.63
CA LYS A 58 -20.48 -4.73 4.48
C LYS A 58 -20.70 -4.94 3.00
N VAL A 59 -20.90 -6.20 2.62
CA VAL A 59 -21.29 -6.51 1.25
C VAL A 59 -22.76 -6.15 1.07
N THR A 60 -23.05 -5.33 0.08
CA THR A 60 -24.43 -4.87 -0.23
C THR A 60 -25.26 -5.93 -0.94
N LYS A 61 -24.63 -6.94 -1.53
CA LYS A 61 -25.29 -8.05 -2.22
C LYS A 61 -25.10 -9.36 -1.45
N PRO A 62 -26.19 -10.02 -1.02
CA PRO A 62 -26.08 -11.33 -0.38
C PRO A 62 -25.46 -12.35 -1.35
N ASN A 63 -24.55 -13.19 -0.85
CA ASN A 63 -23.90 -14.30 -1.55
C ASN A 63 -22.94 -13.93 -2.70
N GLN A 64 -22.47 -12.68 -2.77
CA GLN A 64 -21.44 -12.31 -3.74
C GLN A 64 -20.20 -11.81 -3.00
N SER A 65 -19.03 -12.34 -3.37
CA SER A 65 -17.78 -11.70 -2.98
C SER A 65 -17.42 -10.61 -3.98
N GLU A 66 -16.86 -9.52 -3.51
CA GLU A 66 -16.40 -8.43 -4.36
C GLU A 66 -14.88 -8.39 -4.39
N VAL A 67 -14.31 -8.36 -5.59
CA VAL A 67 -12.88 -8.11 -5.77
C VAL A 67 -12.69 -6.61 -5.93
N LEU A 68 -11.90 -6.03 -5.04
CA LEU A 68 -11.57 -4.61 -5.02
C LEU A 68 -10.13 -4.41 -5.46
N LEU A 69 -9.92 -3.34 -6.21
CA LEU A 69 -8.60 -2.87 -6.63
C LEU A 69 -8.37 -1.48 -6.06
N LEU A 70 -7.34 -1.34 -5.22
CA LEU A 70 -6.93 -0.09 -4.61
C LEU A 70 -5.63 0.41 -5.27
N PRO A 71 -5.67 1.51 -6.03
CA PRO A 71 -4.46 2.20 -6.46
C PRO A 71 -3.83 2.91 -5.26
N ILE A 72 -2.51 2.76 -5.10
CA ILE A 72 -1.76 3.38 -4.02
C ILE A 72 -0.65 4.24 -4.61
N GLN A 73 -0.57 5.47 -4.14
CA GLN A 73 0.55 6.36 -4.37
C GLN A 73 1.16 6.72 -3.03
N TYR A 74 2.46 6.54 -2.89
CA TYR A 74 3.14 6.84 -1.64
C TYR A 74 4.39 7.67 -1.87
N ASN A 75 4.64 8.56 -0.92
CA ASN A 75 5.87 9.34 -0.82
C ASN A 75 6.28 9.37 0.65
N TYR A 76 7.22 8.50 1.03
CA TYR A 76 7.79 8.43 2.37
C TYR A 76 9.20 9.03 2.33
N MET A 77 9.36 10.20 2.95
CA MET A 77 10.63 10.93 3.04
C MET A 77 11.07 11.17 4.49
N ALA A 78 10.69 10.26 5.40
CA ALA A 78 10.94 10.41 6.82
C ALA A 78 12.43 10.21 7.15
N GLY A 79 13.12 11.29 7.54
CA GLY A 79 14.53 11.25 7.94
C GLY A 79 15.52 11.17 6.77
N CYS A 80 15.03 11.31 5.53
CA CYS A 80 15.84 11.34 4.33
C CYS A 80 16.60 12.66 4.23
N ARG A 81 17.88 12.60 3.81
CA ARG A 81 18.54 13.77 3.23
C ARG A 81 17.81 14.11 1.94
N ASN A 82 17.86 15.37 1.49
CA ASN A 82 17.27 15.84 0.22
C ASN A 82 17.94 15.22 -1.02
N ASP A 83 18.36 13.96 -0.94
CA ASP A 83 18.76 13.17 -2.08
C ASP A 83 17.48 12.81 -2.81
N ASN A 84 17.40 13.26 -4.07
CA ASN A 84 16.29 13.02 -4.96
C ASN A 84 16.06 11.51 -5.09
N SER A 85 15.17 10.96 -4.26
CA SER A 85 14.75 9.57 -4.36
C SER A 85 14.20 9.38 -5.78
N VAL A 86 14.78 8.49 -6.57
CA VAL A 86 14.31 8.24 -7.93
C VAL A 86 12.91 7.63 -7.82
N MET A 87 11.92 8.25 -8.45
CA MET A 87 10.56 7.73 -8.49
C MET A 87 10.58 6.40 -9.25
N GLN A 88 10.49 5.28 -8.54
CA GLN A 88 10.43 3.97 -9.19
C GLN A 88 8.99 3.72 -9.63
N LEU A 89 8.64 4.25 -10.81
CA LEU A 89 7.47 3.84 -11.57
C LEU A 89 7.73 2.47 -12.21
N GLN A 90 7.91 1.41 -11.41
CA GLN A 90 7.82 0.06 -11.94
C GLN A 90 6.34 -0.33 -12.00
N GLN A 91 5.69 0.04 -13.10
CA GLN A 91 4.34 -0.40 -13.43
C GLN A 91 4.37 -1.86 -13.87
N THR A 92 4.55 -2.77 -12.90
CA THR A 92 4.38 -4.19 -13.16
C THR A 92 2.89 -4.51 -13.06
N PHE A 93 2.27 -4.91 -14.16
CA PHE A 93 0.86 -5.28 -14.20
C PHE A 93 0.61 -6.72 -13.74
N VAL A 94 1.52 -7.30 -12.94
CA VAL A 94 1.42 -8.66 -12.42
C VAL A 94 1.49 -8.62 -10.91
N PHE A 95 0.50 -9.24 -10.29
CA PHE A 95 0.37 -9.37 -8.85
C PHE A 95 1.34 -10.42 -8.27
N ASP A 96 1.63 -10.33 -6.98
CA ASP A 96 2.50 -11.30 -6.29
C ASP A 96 1.97 -12.74 -6.33
N ASP A 97 0.65 -12.92 -6.49
CA ASP A 97 -0.01 -14.21 -6.68
C ASP A 97 0.01 -14.71 -8.14
N GLY A 98 0.68 -13.99 -9.04
CA GLY A 98 0.83 -14.34 -10.45
C GLY A 98 -0.32 -13.86 -11.36
N THR A 99 -1.38 -13.28 -10.81
CA THR A 99 -2.50 -12.78 -11.61
C THR A 99 -2.08 -11.53 -12.39
N PRO A 100 -2.36 -11.41 -13.69
CA PRO A 100 -2.17 -10.16 -14.42
C PRO A 100 -3.36 -9.21 -14.21
N LEU A 101 -3.10 -7.90 -14.19
CA LEU A 101 -4.12 -6.85 -14.02
C LEU A 101 -5.22 -6.94 -15.08
N SER A 102 -4.88 -7.34 -16.30
CA SER A 102 -5.83 -7.48 -17.42
C SER A 102 -6.89 -8.56 -17.23
N PHE A 103 -6.70 -9.51 -16.30
CA PHE A 103 -7.64 -10.60 -16.05
C PHE A 103 -8.59 -10.32 -14.88
N LEU A 104 -8.51 -9.14 -14.25
CA LEU A 104 -9.32 -8.79 -13.09
C LEU A 104 -10.62 -8.10 -13.50
N SER A 105 -11.75 -8.79 -13.30
CA SER A 105 -13.05 -8.13 -13.16
C SER A 105 -13.19 -7.66 -11.71
N CYS A 106 -13.04 -6.36 -11.48
CA CYS A 106 -13.01 -5.78 -10.14
C CYS A 106 -13.59 -4.36 -10.11
N SER A 107 -14.02 -3.94 -8.92
CA SER A 107 -14.38 -2.56 -8.64
C SER A 107 -13.10 -1.79 -8.26
N VAL A 108 -12.80 -0.72 -8.99
CA VAL A 108 -11.64 0.12 -8.69
C VAL A 108 -12.03 1.18 -7.66
N LEU A 109 -11.33 1.18 -6.53
CA LEU A 109 -11.49 2.17 -5.48
C LEU A 109 -10.78 3.47 -5.85
N SER A 110 -11.19 4.56 -5.18
CA SER A 110 -10.45 5.81 -5.23
C SER A 110 -9.01 5.60 -4.76
N PRO A 111 -8.02 6.27 -5.40
CA PRO A 111 -6.62 6.10 -5.05
C PRO A 111 -6.35 6.53 -3.61
N LEU A 112 -5.57 5.72 -2.90
CA LEU A 112 -5.03 6.10 -1.61
C LEU A 112 -3.69 6.82 -1.83
N ILE A 113 -3.66 8.09 -1.47
CA ILE A 113 -2.45 8.92 -1.57
C ILE A 113 -1.90 9.11 -0.17
N GLN A 114 -0.74 8.52 0.10
CA GLN A 114 -0.04 8.71 1.36
C GLN A 114 1.21 9.54 1.17
N VAL A 115 1.19 10.76 1.72
CA VAL A 115 2.32 11.66 1.70
C VAL A 115 2.84 11.81 3.13
N VAL A 116 3.99 11.19 3.41
CA VAL A 116 4.75 11.41 4.63
C VAL A 116 5.94 12.27 4.26
N ASN A 117 5.63 13.55 4.04
CA ASN A 117 6.62 14.60 4.01
C ASN A 117 6.95 14.99 5.43
N LYS A 118 8.19 15.39 5.68
CA LYS A 118 8.62 15.95 6.95
C LYS A 118 7.69 17.13 7.30
N GLY A 119 6.73 16.90 8.19
CA GLY A 119 5.82 17.91 8.72
C GLY A 119 6.29 18.34 10.10
N GLN A 120 6.81 19.57 10.16
CA GLN A 120 6.85 20.45 11.33
C GLN A 120 7.38 19.88 12.65
N GLU A 121 8.66 20.16 12.92
CA GLU A 121 9.02 20.67 14.24
C GLU A 121 8.25 21.98 14.49
N GLU A 122 7.04 21.88 15.04
CA GLU A 122 6.41 22.92 15.87
C GLU A 122 6.07 22.19 17.18
N LEU A 123 6.56 22.53 18.38
CA LEU A 123 6.80 23.83 18.98
C LEU A 123 7.98 23.78 19.96
N LYS A 124 8.81 24.84 19.97
CA LYS A 124 9.42 25.36 21.19
C LYS A 124 8.87 26.75 21.43
#